data_AF-A0A519LR58-F1
#
_entry.id   AF-A0A519LR58-F1
#
_cell.length_a   1.000
_cell.length_b   1.000
_cell.length_c   1.000
_cell.angle_alpha   90.00
_cell.angle_beta   90.00
_cell.angle_gamma   90.00
#
_symmetry.space_group_name_H-M   'P 1'
#
loop_
_entity.id
_entity.type
_entity.pdbx_description
1 polymer ?
#
loop_
_entity_poly.entity_id
_entity_poly.type
_entity_poly.pdbx_seq_one_letter_code
_entity_poly.pdbx_strand_id
1 'polypeptide(L)'
;MLIIIKASKFNKSILKIYVLCAERFSSYFKTIMDEDAYISWAINSNDNVDFKSPKVRTKDELTRDTAKDDGRTYKKMLCVVFDLAIMVAYNTESYFRFVYHDDVLSQQDNGIKIRLLGLIRTITAKFDIQYILSVIKSDLPTNDEDKPIFFDKSEIILNLHDHDDTGTLFGFEF
;
A
#
# COMPACT_ATOMS: atom_id res chain seq x y z
N MET A 1 -15.19 -13.30 44.91
CA MET A 1 -14.02 -12.47 44.57
C MET A 1 -14.13 -12.12 43.08
N LEU A 2 -14.50 -10.88 42.77
CA LEU A 2 -14.72 -10.41 41.40
C LEU A 2 -13.43 -9.73 40.93
N ILE A 3 -12.65 -10.40 40.09
CA ILE A 3 -11.45 -9.80 39.48
C ILE A 3 -11.94 -9.05 38.24
N ILE A 4 -12.13 -7.74 38.37
CA ILE A 4 -12.29 -6.85 37.22
C ILE A 4 -10.89 -6.54 36.71
N ILE A 5 -10.46 -7.21 35.64
CA ILE A 5 -9.27 -6.81 34.89
C ILE A 5 -9.67 -5.55 34.11
N LYS A 6 -9.30 -4.39 34.65
CA LYS A 6 -9.43 -3.10 33.95
C LYS A 6 -8.52 -3.17 32.72
N ALA A 7 -9.08 -3.01 31.51
CA ALA A 7 -8.34 -2.95 30.27
C ALA A 7 -7.13 -2.01 30.41
N SER A 8 -5.96 -2.50 30.02
CA SER A 8 -4.70 -1.79 30.09
C SER A 8 -4.81 -0.44 29.37
N LYS A 9 -4.41 0.63 30.04
CA LYS A 9 -4.22 1.95 29.43
C LYS A 9 -3.49 1.81 28.09
N PHE A 10 -4.08 2.36 27.02
CA PHE A 10 -3.44 2.47 25.71
C PHE A 10 -2.04 3.09 25.87
N ASN A 11 -1.00 2.35 25.51
CA ASN A 11 0.38 2.77 25.71
C ASN A 11 0.70 3.96 24.78
N LYS A 12 1.38 4.99 25.30
CA LYS A 12 1.80 6.17 24.53
C LYS A 12 2.65 5.79 23.31
N SER A 13 3.41 4.69 23.37
CA SER A 13 4.17 4.17 22.23
C SER A 13 3.27 3.62 21.11
N ILE A 14 2.22 2.88 21.47
CA ILE A 14 1.24 2.34 20.51
C ILE A 14 0.48 3.48 19.82
N LEU A 15 0.10 4.52 20.58
CA LEU A 15 -0.56 5.70 20.01
C LEU A 15 0.31 6.40 18.95
N LYS A 16 1.63 6.47 19.16
CA LYS A 16 2.57 7.07 18.18
C LYS A 16 2.58 6.30 16.86
N ILE A 17 2.51 4.96 16.91
CA ILE A 17 2.50 4.12 15.71
C ILE A 17 1.27 4.43 14.86
N TYR A 18 0.08 4.50 15.47
CA TYR A 18 -1.14 4.79 14.71
C TYR A 18 -1.20 6.22 14.15
N VAL A 19 -0.69 7.20 14.89
CA VAL A 19 -0.56 8.58 14.38
C VAL A 19 0.39 8.61 13.19
N LEU A 20 1.56 7.99 13.31
CA LEU A 20 2.53 7.91 12.21
C LEU A 20 1.94 7.17 11.00
N CYS A 21 1.21 6.08 11.21
CA CYS A 21 0.51 5.35 10.15
C CYS A 21 -0.47 6.27 9.42
N ALA A 22 -1.31 7.03 10.14
CA ALA A 22 -2.28 7.93 9.52
C ALA A 22 -1.58 9.06 8.72
N GLU A 23 -0.52 9.65 9.27
CA GLU A 23 0.28 10.67 8.57
C GLU A 23 0.93 10.14 7.29
N ARG A 24 1.54 8.95 7.36
CA ARG A 24 2.16 8.30 6.20
C ARG A 24 1.13 7.92 5.15
N PHE A 25 0.01 7.33 5.56
CA PHE A 25 -1.11 7.01 4.69
C PHE A 25 -1.55 8.22 3.87
N SER A 26 -1.86 9.34 4.53
CA SER A 26 -2.29 10.57 3.87
C SER A 26 -1.22 11.11 2.90
N SER A 27 0.04 11.14 3.35
CA SER A 27 1.15 11.60 2.52
C SER A 27 1.36 10.73 1.27
N TYR A 28 1.30 9.41 1.42
CA TYR A 28 1.53 8.46 0.34
C TYR A 28 0.41 8.47 -0.68
N PHE A 29 -0.84 8.52 -0.21
CA PHE A 29 -1.99 8.66 -1.09
C PHE A 29 -1.91 9.97 -1.89
N LYS A 30 -1.54 11.07 -1.23
CA LYS A 30 -1.33 12.36 -1.91
C LYS A 30 -0.24 12.27 -2.99
N THR A 31 0.88 11.60 -2.69
CA THR A 31 1.96 11.40 -3.67
C THR A 31 1.49 10.62 -4.89
N ILE A 32 0.67 9.59 -4.73
CA ILE A 32 0.24 8.73 -5.84
C ILE A 32 -0.94 9.33 -6.60
N MET A 33 -1.92 9.89 -5.90
CA MET A 33 -3.22 10.27 -6.47
C MET A 33 -3.43 11.78 -6.61
N ASP A 34 -2.55 12.61 -6.04
CA ASP A 34 -2.71 14.08 -5.94
C ASP A 34 -4.01 14.53 -5.23
N GLU A 35 -4.65 13.62 -4.51
CA GLU A 35 -5.86 13.83 -3.71
C GLU A 35 -5.57 13.61 -2.22
N ASP A 36 -6.39 14.21 -1.35
CA ASP A 36 -6.20 14.06 0.08
C ASP A 36 -7.03 12.87 0.57
N ALA A 37 -6.39 11.91 1.24
CA ALA A 37 -7.08 10.82 1.90
C ALA A 37 -6.74 10.76 3.39
N TYR A 38 -7.72 10.37 4.19
CA TYR A 38 -7.59 10.30 5.65
C TYR A 38 -8.10 8.97 6.14
N ILE A 39 -7.34 8.36 7.04
CA ILE A 39 -7.76 7.18 7.78
C ILE A 39 -7.96 7.55 9.24
N SER A 40 -8.95 6.93 9.87
CA SER A 40 -9.20 7.04 11.30
C SER A 40 -9.36 5.65 11.89
N TRP A 41 -9.07 5.54 13.18
CA TRP A 41 -9.17 4.30 13.91
C TRP A 41 -9.84 4.57 15.25
N ALA A 42 -10.52 3.55 15.76
CA ALA A 42 -11.14 3.56 17.08
C ALA A 42 -10.93 2.21 17.76
N ILE A 43 -11.15 2.16 19.07
CA ILE A 43 -11.26 0.89 19.78
C ILE A 43 -12.72 0.48 19.80
N ASN A 44 -13.02 -0.70 19.28
CA ASN A 44 -14.39 -1.23 19.26
C ASN A 44 -14.78 -1.81 20.62
N SER A 45 -16.03 -2.26 20.75
CA SER A 45 -16.56 -2.81 22.02
C SER A 45 -15.85 -4.06 22.53
N ASN A 46 -15.00 -4.69 21.70
CA ASN A 46 -14.24 -5.89 22.03
C ASN A 46 -12.75 -5.57 22.30
N ASP A 47 -12.42 -4.31 22.60
CA ASP A 47 -11.05 -3.82 22.84
C ASP A 47 -10.07 -4.02 21.66
N ASN A 48 -10.60 -4.21 20.43
CA ASN A 48 -9.80 -4.31 19.22
C ASN A 48 -9.71 -2.97 18.49
N VAL A 49 -8.59 -2.76 17.80
CA VAL A 49 -8.42 -1.62 16.89
C VAL A 49 -9.25 -1.84 15.65
N ASP A 50 -10.06 -0.85 15.31
CA ASP A 50 -10.99 -0.84 14.20
C ASP A 50 -10.68 0.36 13.30
N PHE A 51 -10.15 0.08 12.10
CA PHE A 51 -9.90 1.09 11.09
C PHE A 51 -11.18 1.39 10.33
N LYS A 52 -11.60 2.65 10.36
CA LYS A 52 -12.77 3.11 9.58
C LYS A 52 -12.38 3.25 8.12
N SER A 53 -13.36 3.07 7.23
CA SER A 53 -13.18 3.28 5.79
C SER A 53 -12.49 4.63 5.53
N PRO A 54 -11.40 4.66 4.75
CA PRO A 54 -10.72 5.91 4.44
C PRO A 54 -11.64 6.88 3.72
N LYS A 55 -11.47 8.18 4.00
CA LYS A 55 -12.21 9.25 3.33
C LYS A 55 -11.31 9.94 2.32
N VAL A 56 -11.80 10.14 1.10
CA VAL A 56 -11.08 10.82 0.02
C VAL A 56 -11.73 12.16 -0.30
N ARG A 57 -10.91 13.22 -0.34
CA ARG A 57 -11.28 14.58 -0.70
C ARG A 57 -10.53 15.03 -1.94
N THR A 58 -11.28 15.51 -2.92
CA THR A 58 -10.75 16.04 -4.18
C THR A 58 -10.46 17.55 -4.04
N LYS A 59 -9.55 18.07 -4.87
CA LYS A 59 -9.25 19.52 -4.91
C LYS A 59 -10.48 20.36 -5.28
N ASP A 60 -11.37 19.82 -6.11
CA ASP A 60 -12.55 20.53 -6.61
C ASP A 60 -13.72 20.52 -5.60
N GLU A 61 -13.75 19.57 -4.67
CA GLU A 61 -14.81 19.41 -3.67
C GLU A 61 -14.27 19.40 -2.24
N LEU A 62 -13.56 20.47 -1.87
CA LEU A 62 -13.03 20.70 -0.50
C LEU A 62 -14.08 20.58 0.64
N THR A 63 -15.36 20.42 0.31
CA THR A 63 -16.48 20.37 1.26
C THR A 63 -17.30 19.08 1.26
N ARG A 64 -17.01 18.08 0.40
CA ARG A 64 -17.76 16.81 0.39
C ARG A 64 -16.84 15.60 0.31
N ASP A 65 -17.12 14.61 1.15
CA ASP A 65 -16.54 13.27 1.01
C ASP A 65 -17.11 12.69 -0.32
N THR A 66 -16.23 12.28 -1.23
CA THR A 66 -16.63 11.75 -2.54
C THR A 66 -16.79 10.23 -2.49
N ALA A 67 -17.73 9.63 -3.23
CA ALA A 67 -17.88 8.17 -3.36
C ALA A 67 -16.80 7.51 -4.24
N LYS A 68 -15.66 8.19 -4.46
CA LYS A 68 -14.55 7.68 -5.28
C LYS A 68 -13.82 6.53 -4.63
N ASP A 69 -13.89 6.40 -3.31
CA ASP A 69 -13.36 5.26 -2.54
C ASP A 69 -13.98 3.91 -2.95
N ASP A 70 -15.16 3.94 -3.57
CA ASP A 70 -15.83 2.76 -4.14
C ASP A 70 -15.29 2.35 -5.54
N GLY A 71 -14.49 3.20 -6.17
CA GLY A 71 -13.84 2.90 -7.44
C GLY A 71 -12.71 1.87 -7.29
N ARG A 72 -12.66 0.87 -8.18
CA ARG A 72 -11.66 -0.23 -8.15
C ARG A 72 -10.22 0.29 -8.04
N THR A 73 -9.87 1.33 -8.81
CA THR A 73 -8.54 1.98 -8.78
C THR A 73 -8.23 2.62 -7.43
N TYR A 74 -9.17 3.40 -6.88
CA TYR A 74 -8.98 4.07 -5.59
C TYR A 74 -8.81 3.06 -4.47
N LYS A 75 -9.70 2.05 -4.41
CA LYS A 75 -9.61 0.99 -3.41
C LYS A 75 -8.28 0.24 -3.47
N LYS A 76 -7.80 -0.10 -4.67
CA LYS A 76 -6.49 -0.72 -4.87
C LYS A 76 -5.37 0.17 -4.31
N MET A 77 -5.37 1.46 -4.64
CA MET A 77 -4.35 2.39 -4.13
C MET A 77 -4.45 2.62 -2.62
N LEU A 78 -5.66 2.75 -2.06
CA LEU A 78 -5.90 2.90 -0.63
C LEU A 78 -5.35 1.71 0.16
N CYS A 79 -5.53 0.48 -0.32
CA CYS A 79 -4.93 -0.72 0.29
C CYS A 79 -3.40 -0.66 0.25
N VAL A 80 -2.81 -0.39 -0.93
CA VAL A 80 -1.35 -0.33 -1.08
C VAL A 80 -0.71 0.70 -0.16
N VAL A 81 -1.28 1.91 -0.07
CA VAL A 81 -0.72 2.95 0.80
C VAL A 81 -0.91 2.64 2.28
N PHE A 82 -1.97 1.92 2.65
CA PHE A 82 -2.20 1.48 4.02
C PHE A 82 -1.14 0.46 4.45
N ASP A 83 -0.87 -0.54 3.61
CA ASP A 83 0.14 -1.56 3.90
C ASP A 83 1.54 -0.94 4.02
N LEU A 84 1.89 -0.02 3.10
CA LEU A 84 3.13 0.74 3.17
C LEU A 84 3.21 1.60 4.45
N ALA A 85 2.12 2.29 4.82
CA ALA A 85 2.08 3.14 6.00
C ALA A 85 2.24 2.34 7.29
N ILE A 86 1.61 1.16 7.39
CA ILE A 86 1.78 0.25 8.52
C ILE A 86 3.23 -0.23 8.61
N MET A 87 3.80 -0.77 7.53
CA MET A 87 5.18 -1.27 7.57
C MET A 87 6.16 -0.18 8.00
N VAL A 88 6.01 1.04 7.48
CA VAL A 88 6.87 2.18 7.88
C VAL A 88 6.65 2.55 9.34
N ALA A 89 5.40 2.57 9.82
CA ALA A 89 5.11 2.91 11.21
C ALA A 89 5.65 1.87 12.21
N TYR A 90 5.69 0.61 11.80
CA TYR A 90 6.22 -0.51 12.60
C TYR A 90 7.69 -0.86 12.29
N ASN A 91 8.40 -0.06 11.49
CA ASN A 91 9.75 -0.39 11.01
C ASN A 91 10.79 -0.58 12.15
N THR A 92 10.58 0.03 13.32
CA THR A 92 11.44 -0.16 14.52
C THR A 92 10.95 -1.23 15.48
N GLU A 93 9.80 -1.84 15.20
CA GLU A 93 9.17 -2.86 16.03
C GLU A 93 9.45 -4.26 15.47
N SER A 94 9.13 -5.28 16.27
CA SER A 94 9.11 -6.66 15.80
C SER A 94 7.85 -6.88 14.93
N TYR A 95 7.98 -6.58 13.64
CA TYR A 95 6.92 -6.70 12.65
C TYR A 95 7.47 -7.22 11.32
N PHE A 96 6.58 -7.72 10.46
CA PHE A 96 6.95 -8.16 9.12
C PHE A 96 7.56 -7.01 8.31
N ARG A 97 8.63 -7.31 7.56
CA ARG A 97 9.41 -6.35 6.78
C ARG A 97 9.24 -6.54 5.28
N PHE A 98 8.14 -7.16 4.86
CA PHE A 98 7.84 -7.33 3.44
C PHE A 98 6.36 -7.21 3.15
N VAL A 99 6.04 -6.85 1.91
CA VAL A 99 4.68 -6.88 1.36
C VAL A 99 4.73 -7.44 -0.05
N TYR A 100 3.68 -8.17 -0.42
CA TYR A 100 3.46 -8.65 -1.78
C TYR A 100 2.12 -8.11 -2.31
N HIS A 101 2.16 -7.43 -3.45
CA HIS A 101 0.95 -7.00 -4.15
C HIS A 101 0.88 -7.60 -5.54
N ASP A 102 -0.13 -8.43 -5.76
CA ASP A 102 -0.45 -8.96 -7.07
C ASP A 102 -1.17 -7.91 -7.92
N ASP A 103 -0.89 -7.88 -9.23
CA ASP A 103 -1.67 -7.10 -10.21
C ASP A 103 -1.72 -5.57 -9.91
N VAL A 104 -0.78 -5.04 -9.13
CA VAL A 104 -0.92 -3.68 -8.55
C VAL A 104 -0.92 -2.57 -9.61
N LEU A 105 -0.23 -2.78 -10.73
CA LEU A 105 -0.13 -1.81 -11.83
C LEU A 105 -1.27 -1.94 -12.85
N SER A 106 -2.03 -3.03 -12.82
CA SER A 106 -3.07 -3.28 -13.82
C SER A 106 -4.22 -2.30 -13.74
N GLN A 107 -4.68 -1.89 -14.94
CA GLN A 107 -5.76 -0.93 -15.16
C GLN A 107 -5.52 0.44 -14.50
N GLN A 108 -4.25 0.79 -14.24
CA GLN A 108 -3.84 2.09 -13.72
C GLN A 108 -3.32 2.98 -14.84
N ASP A 109 -3.59 4.29 -14.75
CA ASP A 109 -2.97 5.27 -15.63
C ASP A 109 -1.44 5.32 -15.44
N ASN A 110 -0.70 5.61 -16.51
CA ASN A 110 0.77 5.68 -16.47
C ASN A 110 1.30 6.62 -15.38
N GLY A 111 0.65 7.76 -15.16
CA GLY A 111 1.03 8.70 -14.10
C GLY A 111 0.93 8.10 -12.70
N ILE A 112 -0.11 7.30 -12.43
CA ILE A 112 -0.29 6.61 -11.15
C ILE A 112 0.79 5.54 -10.99
N LYS A 113 1.02 4.72 -12.02
CA LYS A 113 2.07 3.68 -12.04
C LYS A 113 3.45 4.27 -11.71
N ILE A 114 3.84 5.35 -12.40
CA ILE A 114 5.14 6.00 -12.21
C ILE A 114 5.29 6.55 -10.79
N ARG A 115 4.27 7.25 -10.27
CA ARG A 115 4.32 7.81 -8.90
C ARG A 115 4.34 6.72 -7.83
N LEU A 116 3.58 5.63 -8.02
CA LEU A 116 3.61 4.47 -7.13
C LEU A 116 5.00 3.83 -7.09
N LEU A 117 5.59 3.52 -8.25
CA LEU A 117 6.92 2.93 -8.32
C LEU A 117 8.00 3.85 -7.73
N GLY A 118 7.92 5.16 -7.97
CA GLY A 118 8.80 6.15 -7.36
C GLY A 118 8.68 6.21 -5.84
N LEU A 119 7.45 6.14 -5.31
CA LEU A 119 7.21 6.07 -3.88
C LEU A 119 7.78 4.79 -3.27
N ILE A 120 7.53 3.63 -3.88
CA ILE A 120 8.04 2.33 -3.41
C ILE A 120 9.57 2.37 -3.30
N ARG A 121 10.26 2.78 -4.36
CA ARG A 121 11.74 2.92 -4.36
C ARG A 121 12.23 3.85 -3.26
N THR A 122 11.53 4.95 -3.01
CA THR A 122 11.88 5.89 -1.94
C THR A 122 11.73 5.25 -0.55
N ILE A 123 10.67 4.47 -0.34
CA ILE A 123 10.41 3.79 0.93
C ILE A 123 11.44 2.69 1.16
N THR A 124 11.68 1.81 0.18
CA THR A 124 12.60 0.67 0.31
C THR A 124 14.05 1.09 0.41
N ALA A 125 14.43 2.26 -0.14
CA ALA A 125 15.77 2.83 0.06
C ALA A 125 15.98 3.41 1.47
N LYS A 126 14.89 3.76 2.18
CA LYS A 126 14.95 4.47 3.47
C LYS A 126 14.67 3.59 4.67
N PHE A 127 13.83 2.58 4.50
CA PHE A 127 13.36 1.69 5.55
C PHE A 127 13.76 0.26 5.23
N ASP A 128 13.89 -0.58 6.25
CA ASP A 128 14.24 -2.00 6.08
C ASP A 128 12.97 -2.77 5.70
N ILE A 129 12.53 -2.56 4.45
CA ILE A 129 11.29 -3.11 3.90
C ILE A 129 11.57 -3.66 2.50
N GLN A 130 11.11 -4.88 2.25
CA GLN A 130 11.08 -5.50 0.93
C GLN A 130 9.68 -5.37 0.32
N TYR A 131 9.58 -4.67 -0.81
CA TYR A 131 8.34 -4.59 -1.57
C TYR A 131 8.40 -5.51 -2.78
N ILE A 132 7.45 -6.43 -2.90
CA ILE A 132 7.35 -7.38 -4.00
C ILE A 132 6.04 -7.11 -4.76
N LEU A 133 6.10 -7.09 -6.08
CA LEU A 133 4.92 -7.04 -6.94
C LEU A 133 5.07 -8.00 -8.11
N SER A 134 3.96 -8.58 -8.54
CA SER A 134 3.85 -9.22 -9.84
C SER A 134 3.34 -8.21 -10.87
N VAL A 135 3.78 -8.37 -12.12
CA VAL A 135 3.33 -7.54 -13.22
C VAL A 135 3.50 -8.28 -14.54
N ILE A 136 2.49 -8.18 -15.40
CA ILE A 136 2.60 -8.61 -16.80
C ILE A 136 3.10 -7.44 -17.66
N LYS A 137 3.82 -7.77 -18.75
CA LYS A 137 4.48 -6.77 -19.60
C LYS A 137 3.54 -5.66 -20.10
N SER A 138 2.28 -5.99 -20.41
CA SER A 138 1.27 -5.04 -20.88
C SER A 138 0.83 -4.02 -19.82
N ASP A 139 1.04 -4.32 -18.54
CA ASP A 139 0.67 -3.43 -17.43
C ASP A 139 1.82 -2.53 -16.96
N LEU A 140 3.01 -2.66 -17.56
CA LEU A 140 4.09 -1.72 -17.31
C LEU A 140 3.69 -0.29 -17.69
N PRO A 141 4.21 0.74 -17.01
CA PRO A 141 4.03 2.11 -17.48
C PRO A 141 4.73 2.30 -18.83
N THR A 142 4.18 3.15 -19.69
CA THR A 142 4.82 3.56 -20.94
C THR A 142 5.39 4.98 -20.86
N ASN A 143 6.40 5.26 -21.69
CA ASN A 143 6.95 6.60 -21.89
C ASN A 143 6.15 7.39 -22.93
N ASP A 144 6.60 8.60 -23.26
CA ASP A 144 5.94 9.49 -24.24
C ASP A 144 5.90 8.92 -25.69
N GLU A 145 6.68 7.88 -25.98
CA GLU A 145 6.69 7.15 -27.26
C GLU A 145 5.87 5.85 -27.21
N ASP A 146 5.03 5.67 -26.18
CA ASP A 146 4.25 4.45 -25.90
C ASP A 146 5.10 3.18 -25.72
N LYS A 147 6.38 3.32 -25.38
CA LYS A 147 7.27 2.18 -25.10
C LYS A 147 7.24 1.82 -23.61
N PRO A 148 7.16 0.52 -23.25
CA PRO A 148 7.22 0.10 -21.86
C PRO A 148 8.51 0.55 -21.15
N ILE A 149 8.35 1.06 -19.94
CA ILE A 149 9.43 1.38 -19.02
C ILE A 149 9.68 0.13 -18.17
N PHE A 150 10.81 -0.52 -18.40
CA PHE A 150 11.19 -1.73 -17.67
C PHE A 150 11.84 -1.42 -16.32
N PHE A 151 11.73 -2.38 -15.40
CA PHE A 151 12.50 -2.39 -14.16
C PHE A 151 13.99 -2.55 -14.43
N ASP A 152 14.82 -2.04 -13.52
CA ASP A 152 16.25 -2.36 -13.56
C ASP A 152 16.44 -3.86 -13.28
N LYS A 153 17.47 -4.48 -13.88
CA LYS A 153 17.73 -5.91 -13.67
C LYS A 153 17.96 -6.26 -12.19
N SER A 154 18.49 -5.34 -11.40
CA SER A 154 18.66 -5.51 -9.95
C SER A 154 17.36 -5.51 -9.16
N GLU A 155 16.27 -4.98 -9.73
CA GLU A 155 14.93 -4.98 -9.12
C GLU A 155 14.14 -6.26 -9.47
N ILE A 156 14.62 -7.07 -10.41
CA ILE A 156 13.94 -8.27 -10.90
C ILE A 156 14.49 -9.51 -10.19
N ILE A 157 13.67 -10.09 -9.32
CA ILE A 157 14.01 -11.32 -8.58
C ILE A 157 13.71 -12.57 -9.41
N LEU A 158 12.63 -12.54 -10.19
CA LEU A 158 12.14 -13.67 -10.97
C LEU A 158 11.45 -13.19 -12.25
N ASN A 159 11.74 -13.84 -13.38
CA ASN A 159 10.99 -13.68 -14.62
C ASN A 159 10.20 -14.95 -14.88
N LEU A 160 8.89 -14.83 -15.07
CA LEU A 160 7.99 -15.93 -15.38
C LEU A 160 7.64 -15.93 -16.87
N HIS A 161 7.32 -17.10 -17.42
CA HIS A 161 6.85 -17.25 -18.79
C HIS A 161 5.97 -18.49 -18.98
N ASP A 162 5.09 -18.45 -19.96
CA ASP A 162 4.15 -19.55 -20.24
C ASP A 162 4.61 -20.44 -21.40
N HIS A 163 5.92 -20.48 -21.69
CA HIS A 163 6.48 -21.32 -22.77
C HIS A 163 6.59 -22.80 -22.39
N ASP A 164 6.88 -23.09 -21.13
CA ASP A 164 7.00 -24.42 -20.53
C ASP A 164 6.91 -24.33 -18.99
N ASP A 165 6.85 -25.50 -18.33
CA ASP A 165 6.72 -25.63 -16.87
C ASP A 165 7.80 -24.88 -16.08
N THR A 166 8.99 -24.69 -16.65
CA THR A 166 10.13 -24.04 -15.96
C THR A 166 9.93 -22.54 -15.78
N GLY A 167 9.03 -21.95 -16.57
CA GLY A 167 8.66 -20.54 -16.46
C GLY A 167 7.51 -20.25 -15.50
N THR A 168 6.87 -21.29 -14.94
CA THR A 168 5.81 -21.12 -13.94
C THR A 168 6.39 -20.79 -12.57
N LEU A 169 5.59 -20.20 -11.67
CA LEU A 169 6.05 -19.85 -10.31
C LEU A 169 6.51 -21.08 -9.51
N PHE A 170 5.94 -22.25 -9.78
CA PHE A 170 6.22 -23.49 -9.03
C PHE A 170 7.10 -24.49 -9.77
N GLY A 171 7.36 -24.28 -11.07
CA GLY A 171 8.17 -25.18 -11.88
C GLY A 171 7.44 -26.45 -12.34
N PHE A 172 6.10 -26.48 -12.30
CA PHE A 172 5.25 -27.60 -12.73
C PHE A 172 3.80 -27.14 -12.99
N GLU A 173 3.05 -27.91 -13.80
CA GLU A 173 1.60 -27.75 -14.02
C GLU A 173 0.78 -28.80 -13.22
N PHE A 174 -0.46 -28.45 -12.83
CA PHE A 174 -1.38 -29.29 -12.04
C PHE A 174 -2.32 -30.13 -12.90
#